data_AF-A0A9D5LXC2-F1
#
_entry.id   AF-A0A9D5LXC2-F1
#
_cell.length_a   1.000
_cell.length_b   1.000
_cell.length_c   1.000
_cell.angle_alpha   90.00
_cell.angle_beta   90.00
_cell.angle_gamma   90.00
#
_symmetry.space_group_name_H-M   'P 1'
#
loop_
_entity.id
_entity.type
_entity.pdbx_description
1 polymer ?
#
loop_
_entity_poly.entity_id
_entity_poly.type
_entity_poly.pdbx_seq_one_letter_code
_entity_poly.pdbx_strand_id
1 'polypeptide(L)'
;MSSAQRIVSSAVNVLEEEIAAGILAAKKLETKFINVEEVRNNQDELMNRIRRDTHEAVDLFLDAFATLAQQLNGITERAKTGNAEKSAVIQKKSTENLSQPVFLESDKILKPGESVSFQIVLSDDDNDVQISLTKSDFIGYDNKKISSRNILIKPNSVLLKAKEKVEIHIVVKIPKNATSGFYRAILSDKLNPKTVILITLQIDE
;
A
#
# COMPACT_ATOMS: atom_id res chain seq x y z
N MET A 1 -30.78 -33.75 -5.09
CA MET A 1 -29.48 -33.22 -4.65
C MET A 1 -29.22 -31.92 -5.38
N SER A 2 -28.93 -30.85 -4.62
CA SER A 2 -29.19 -29.45 -4.96
C SER A 2 -28.30 -28.88 -6.07
N SER A 3 -28.91 -28.10 -6.96
CA SER A 3 -28.33 -27.35 -8.08
C SER A 3 -27.14 -26.46 -7.69
N ALA A 4 -27.07 -26.03 -6.43
CA ALA A 4 -26.01 -25.18 -5.90
C ALA A 4 -24.62 -25.84 -5.93
N GLN A 5 -24.52 -27.14 -5.58
CA GLN A 5 -23.25 -27.86 -5.61
C GLN A 5 -22.67 -28.00 -7.03
N ARG A 6 -23.52 -28.19 -8.05
CA ARG A 6 -23.06 -28.28 -9.45
C ARG A 6 -22.51 -26.94 -9.95
N ILE A 7 -23.15 -25.83 -9.59
CA ILE A 7 -22.71 -24.49 -10.00
C ILE A 7 -21.37 -24.16 -9.34
N VAL A 8 -21.20 -24.47 -8.06
CA VAL A 8 -19.93 -24.27 -7.34
C VAL A 8 -18.80 -25.12 -7.96
N SER A 9 -19.04 -26.40 -8.23
CA SER A 9 -18.02 -27.26 -8.87
C SER A 9 -17.66 -26.82 -10.29
N SER A 10 -18.63 -26.37 -11.10
CA SER A 10 -18.34 -25.81 -12.43
C SER A 10 -17.57 -24.49 -12.35
N ALA A 11 -17.86 -23.63 -11.37
CA ALA A 11 -17.14 -22.36 -11.19
C ALA A 11 -15.68 -22.59 -10.78
N VAL A 12 -15.41 -23.58 -9.91
CA VAL A 12 -14.04 -23.94 -9.50
C VAL A 12 -13.23 -24.49 -10.66
N ASN A 13 -13.81 -25.40 -11.46
CA ASN A 13 -13.11 -25.97 -12.61
C ASN A 13 -12.75 -24.90 -13.66
N VAL A 14 -13.64 -23.94 -13.91
CA VAL A 14 -13.35 -22.81 -14.81
C VAL A 14 -12.26 -21.91 -14.22
N LEU A 15 -12.26 -21.68 -12.89
CA LEU A 15 -11.24 -20.87 -12.24
C LEU A 15 -9.85 -21.51 -12.33
N GLU A 16 -9.75 -22.83 -12.18
CA GLU A 16 -8.49 -23.57 -12.31
C GLU A 16 -7.92 -23.49 -13.73
N GLU A 17 -8.79 -23.58 -14.74
CA GLU A 17 -8.39 -23.51 -16.15
C GLU A 17 -7.88 -22.11 -16.54
N GLU A 18 -8.54 -21.05 -16.06
CA GLU A 18 -8.12 -19.66 -16.31
C GLU A 18 -6.82 -19.31 -15.56
N ILE A 19 -6.61 -19.85 -14.36
CA ILE A 19 -5.34 -19.68 -13.64
C ILE A 19 -4.20 -20.39 -14.37
N ALA A 20 -4.43 -21.61 -14.86
CA ALA A 20 -3.42 -22.35 -15.61
C ALA A 20 -3.05 -21.64 -16.92
N ALA A 21 -4.04 -21.12 -17.64
CA ALA A 21 -3.83 -20.32 -18.85
C ALA A 21 -3.06 -19.02 -18.55
N GLY A 22 -3.41 -18.34 -17.45
CA GLY A 22 -2.73 -17.12 -16.99
C GLY A 22 -1.26 -17.36 -16.61
N ILE A 23 -0.96 -18.42 -15.87
CA ILE A 23 0.42 -18.79 -15.51
C ILE A 23 1.24 -19.14 -16.76
N LEU A 24 0.65 -19.88 -17.70
CA LEU A 24 1.33 -20.26 -18.94
C LEU A 24 1.60 -19.04 -19.84
N ALA A 25 0.68 -18.07 -19.87
CA ALA A 25 0.88 -16.80 -20.56
C ALA A 25 1.97 -15.94 -19.90
N ALA A 26 2.00 -15.86 -18.56
CA ALA A 26 3.04 -15.14 -17.82
C ALA A 26 4.44 -15.74 -18.05
N LYS A 27 4.56 -17.07 -18.04
CA LYS A 27 5.83 -17.77 -18.32
C LYS A 27 6.32 -17.54 -19.76
N LYS A 28 5.40 -17.40 -20.72
CA LYS A 28 5.72 -17.08 -22.11
C LYS A 28 6.18 -15.62 -22.29
N LEU A 29 5.72 -14.71 -21.43
CA LEU A 29 6.21 -13.33 -21.38
C LEU A 29 7.61 -13.25 -20.76
N GLU A 30 7.88 -14.02 -19.71
CA GLU A 30 9.21 -14.12 -19.08
C GLU A 30 10.31 -14.48 -20.11
N THR A 31 10.03 -15.44 -21.00
CA THR A 31 11.00 -15.87 -22.02
C THR A 31 11.25 -14.84 -23.13
N LYS A 32 10.30 -13.91 -23.37
CA LYS A 32 10.45 -12.86 -24.41
C LYS A 32 11.17 -11.62 -23.92
N PHE A 33 11.21 -11.37 -22.61
CA PHE A 33 11.79 -10.15 -22.03
C PHE A 33 13.17 -10.35 -21.40
N ILE A 34 13.63 -11.60 -21.27
CA ILE A 34 14.95 -11.91 -20.72
C ILE A 34 15.87 -12.39 -21.85
N ASN A 35 16.56 -11.45 -22.51
CA ASN A 35 17.69 -11.77 -23.39
C ASN A 35 19.00 -11.56 -22.61
N VAL A 36 19.47 -12.62 -21.94
CA VAL A 36 20.58 -12.59 -20.96
C VAL A 36 21.92 -12.18 -21.59
N GLU A 37 22.09 -12.34 -22.90
CA GLU A 37 23.40 -12.16 -23.55
C GLU A 37 23.73 -10.71 -23.95
N GLU A 38 22.74 -9.83 -24.15
CA GLU A 38 22.97 -8.39 -24.40
C GLU A 38 23.21 -7.57 -23.13
N VAL A 39 22.84 -8.11 -21.97
CA VAL A 39 22.82 -7.40 -20.67
C VAL A 39 24.21 -7.28 -20.04
N ARG A 40 25.20 -8.05 -20.51
CA ARG A 40 26.52 -8.14 -19.86
C ARG A 40 27.50 -7.03 -20.22
N ASN A 41 27.27 -6.28 -21.31
CA ASN A 41 28.27 -5.34 -21.84
C ASN A 41 27.99 -3.84 -21.58
N ASN A 42 26.83 -3.46 -21.03
CA ASN A 42 26.46 -2.04 -20.81
C ASN A 42 25.79 -1.81 -19.43
N GLN A 43 26.45 -2.28 -18.37
CA GLN A 43 25.91 -2.25 -17.01
C GLN A 43 25.62 -0.83 -16.48
N ASP A 44 26.41 0.17 -16.83
CA ASP A 44 26.21 1.55 -16.34
C ASP A 44 25.05 2.29 -17.04
N GLU A 45 24.86 2.04 -18.33
CA GLU A 45 23.74 2.59 -19.10
C GLU A 45 22.42 1.91 -18.70
N LEU A 46 22.48 0.61 -18.38
CA LEU A 46 21.38 -0.14 -17.77
C LEU A 46 21.05 0.35 -16.37
N MET A 47 22.01 0.71 -15.52
CA MET A 47 21.69 1.23 -14.17
C MET A 47 21.00 2.60 -14.24
N ASN A 48 21.41 3.46 -15.17
CA ASN A 48 20.74 4.75 -15.38
C ASN A 48 19.36 4.59 -16.01
N ARG A 49 19.20 3.63 -16.93
CA ARG A 49 17.92 3.30 -17.55
C ARG A 49 16.98 2.59 -16.57
N ILE A 50 17.44 1.61 -15.80
CA ILE A 50 16.68 0.96 -14.73
C ILE A 50 16.25 2.01 -13.70
N ARG A 51 17.14 2.91 -13.26
CA ARG A 51 16.74 3.98 -12.32
C ARG A 51 15.61 4.85 -12.88
N ARG A 52 15.67 5.20 -14.17
CA ARG A 52 14.64 6.01 -14.84
C ARG A 52 13.35 5.22 -15.09
N ASP A 53 13.45 4.02 -15.62
CA ASP A 53 12.35 3.13 -15.97
C ASP A 53 11.68 2.54 -14.71
N THR A 54 12.37 2.47 -13.55
CA THR A 54 11.78 2.05 -12.26
C THR A 54 10.89 3.13 -11.70
N HIS A 55 11.22 4.42 -11.88
CA HIS A 55 10.28 5.49 -11.52
C HIS A 55 9.02 5.39 -12.38
N GLU A 56 9.16 5.17 -13.69
CA GLU A 56 8.02 5.01 -14.60
C GLU A 56 7.21 3.73 -14.32
N ALA A 57 7.85 2.62 -13.96
CA ALA A 57 7.18 1.37 -13.58
C ALA A 57 6.49 1.47 -12.21
N VAL A 58 7.08 2.19 -11.26
CA VAL A 58 6.46 2.51 -9.96
C VAL A 58 5.26 3.41 -10.18
N ASP A 59 5.38 4.45 -11.00
CA ASP A 59 4.27 5.35 -11.31
C ASP A 59 3.16 4.62 -12.07
N LEU A 60 3.48 3.79 -13.07
CA LEU A 60 2.51 2.95 -13.77
C LEU A 60 1.82 1.95 -12.84
N PHE A 61 2.56 1.38 -11.88
CA PHE A 61 1.99 0.50 -10.87
C PHE A 61 1.08 1.25 -9.90
N LEU A 62 1.46 2.47 -9.49
CA LEU A 62 0.66 3.33 -8.65
C LEU A 62 -0.62 3.79 -9.37
N ASP A 63 -0.53 4.11 -10.66
CA ASP A 63 -1.67 4.47 -11.50
C ASP A 63 -2.61 3.29 -11.74
N ALA A 64 -2.06 2.10 -12.02
CA ALA A 64 -2.82 0.86 -12.16
C ALA A 64 -3.50 0.47 -10.84
N PHE A 65 -2.82 0.66 -9.72
CA PHE A 65 -3.38 0.43 -8.38
C PHE A 65 -4.49 1.43 -8.07
N ALA A 66 -4.30 2.71 -8.39
CA ALA A 66 -5.32 3.74 -8.23
C ALA A 66 -6.56 3.48 -9.10
N THR A 67 -6.38 3.05 -10.35
CA THR A 67 -7.50 2.71 -11.25
C THR A 67 -8.25 1.44 -10.82
N LEU A 68 -7.53 0.40 -10.34
CA LEU A 68 -8.16 -0.79 -9.76
C LEU A 68 -8.96 -0.45 -8.50
N ALA A 69 -8.42 0.41 -7.63
CA ALA A 69 -9.12 0.91 -6.46
C ALA A 69 -10.40 1.69 -6.84
N GLN A 70 -10.36 2.48 -7.92
CA GLN A 70 -11.54 3.18 -8.46
C GLN A 70 -12.59 2.21 -9.04
N GLN A 71 -12.18 1.15 -9.75
CA GLN A 71 -13.13 0.14 -10.25
C GLN A 71 -13.81 -0.64 -9.13
N LEU A 72 -13.10 -0.94 -8.04
CA LEU A 72 -13.69 -1.61 -6.87
C LEU A 72 -14.82 -0.75 -6.23
N ASN A 73 -14.67 0.57 -6.24
CA ASN A 73 -15.71 1.50 -5.77
C ASN A 73 -16.99 1.44 -6.65
N GLY A 74 -16.84 1.27 -7.97
CA GLY A 74 -17.98 1.16 -8.89
C GLY A 74 -18.78 -0.15 -8.77
N ILE A 75 -18.16 -1.24 -8.30
CA ILE A 75 -18.84 -2.52 -8.05
C ILE A 75 -19.63 -2.46 -6.73
N THR A 76 -19.13 -1.69 -5.76
CA THR A 76 -19.76 -1.50 -4.44
C THR A 76 -20.98 -0.56 -4.51
N GLU A 77 -20.97 0.43 -5.42
CA GLU A 77 -22.15 1.27 -5.70
C GLU A 77 -23.25 0.52 -6.46
N ARG A 78 -22.90 -0.40 -7.37
CA ARG A 78 -23.89 -1.20 -8.12
C ARG A 78 -24.64 -2.23 -7.26
N ALA A 79 -24.11 -2.59 -6.09
CA ALA A 79 -24.80 -3.46 -5.14
C ALA A 79 -25.90 -2.73 -4.32
N LYS A 80 -25.99 -1.39 -4.40
CA LYS A 80 -26.92 -0.59 -3.57
C LYS A 80 -28.07 0.10 -4.33
N THR A 81 -28.21 -0.08 -5.64
CA THR A 81 -29.27 0.57 -6.41
C THR A 81 -30.20 -0.44 -7.08
N GLY A 82 -31.14 -0.95 -6.29
CA GLY A 82 -32.43 -1.43 -6.79
C GLY A 82 -33.50 -0.35 -6.57
N ASN A 83 -33.98 0.23 -7.67
CA ASN A 83 -35.20 1.06 -7.84
C ASN A 83 -35.43 2.28 -6.93
N ALA A 84 -35.34 3.48 -7.53
CA ALA A 84 -36.51 4.34 -7.82
C ALA A 84 -36.09 5.63 -8.54
N GLU A 85 -36.83 5.98 -9.58
CA GLU A 85 -36.63 7.14 -10.45
C GLU A 85 -37.02 8.49 -9.83
N LYS A 86 -36.37 9.55 -10.33
CA LYS A 86 -36.78 10.96 -10.49
C LYS A 86 -36.86 11.86 -9.23
N SER A 87 -35.83 12.70 -9.04
CA SER A 87 -35.86 14.11 -9.48
C SER A 87 -34.61 14.86 -9.01
N ALA A 88 -34.07 15.70 -9.88
CA ALA A 88 -32.83 16.42 -9.70
C ALA A 88 -32.90 17.47 -8.58
N VAL A 89 -32.01 17.34 -7.61
CA VAL A 89 -31.28 18.48 -7.04
C VAL A 89 -29.80 18.09 -7.11
N ILE A 90 -29.04 18.80 -7.92
CA ILE A 90 -27.59 18.74 -7.94
C ILE A 90 -27.13 19.37 -6.63
N GLN A 91 -27.19 18.60 -5.54
CA GLN A 91 -26.35 18.86 -4.40
C GLN A 91 -24.95 18.42 -4.84
N LYS A 92 -24.03 19.39 -4.92
CA LYS A 92 -22.59 19.13 -4.88
C LYS A 92 -22.35 18.24 -3.66
N LYS A 93 -22.39 16.93 -3.86
CA LYS A 93 -21.86 15.98 -2.92
C LYS A 93 -20.38 16.28 -2.91
N SER A 94 -19.96 16.85 -1.78
CA SER A 94 -18.58 16.98 -1.37
C SER A 94 -17.77 15.86 -2.00
N THR A 95 -16.73 16.24 -2.73
CA THR A 95 -15.63 15.35 -3.07
C THR A 95 -15.27 14.63 -1.78
N GLU A 96 -15.68 13.36 -1.64
CA GLU A 96 -15.20 12.52 -0.55
C GLU A 96 -13.69 12.59 -0.66
N ASN A 97 -13.04 13.22 0.32
CA ASN A 97 -11.59 13.31 0.40
C ASN A 97 -11.07 11.88 0.29
N LEU A 98 -10.57 11.51 -0.88
CA LEU A 98 -9.75 10.34 -1.07
C LEU A 98 -8.53 10.60 -0.20
N SER A 99 -8.54 10.08 1.03
CA SER A 99 -7.43 10.21 1.96
C SER A 99 -6.23 9.50 1.34
N GLN A 100 -5.42 10.27 0.64
CA GLN A 100 -4.17 9.80 0.05
C GLN A 100 -3.30 9.27 1.20
N PRO A 101 -2.64 8.12 1.01
CA PRO A 101 -1.76 7.58 2.02
C PRO A 101 -0.61 8.57 2.30
N VAL A 102 -0.28 8.75 3.58
CA VAL A 102 0.84 9.59 3.99
C VAL A 102 2.12 8.79 3.87
N PHE A 103 3.14 9.34 3.22
CA PHE A 103 4.44 8.69 3.03
C PHE A 103 5.50 9.32 3.94
N LEU A 104 6.18 8.50 4.72
CA LEU A 104 7.27 8.89 5.60
C LEU A 104 8.54 8.14 5.20
N GLU A 105 9.52 8.87 4.70
CA GLU A 105 10.83 8.32 4.30
C GLU A 105 11.92 8.87 5.20
N SER A 106 12.85 8.01 5.63
CA SER A 106 14.03 8.44 6.37
C SER A 106 14.86 9.43 5.56
N ASP A 107 15.29 10.52 6.20
CA ASP A 107 16.14 11.56 5.65
C ASP A 107 17.58 11.09 5.33
N LYS A 108 17.96 9.93 5.86
CA LYS A 108 19.27 9.32 5.65
C LYS A 108 19.18 7.81 5.58
N ILE A 109 20.23 7.21 5.02
CA ILE A 109 20.49 5.78 5.14
C ILE A 109 20.87 5.48 6.60
N LEU A 110 20.20 4.50 7.20
CA LEU A 110 20.34 4.15 8.62
C LEU A 110 21.31 2.99 8.80
N LYS A 111 22.01 2.98 9.93
CA LYS A 111 22.84 1.84 10.35
C LYS A 111 22.13 0.95 11.37
N PRO A 112 22.48 -0.35 11.46
CA PRO A 112 21.98 -1.22 12.52
C PRO A 112 22.24 -0.63 13.92
N GLY A 113 21.21 -0.59 14.76
CA GLY A 113 21.28 0.02 16.09
C GLY A 113 20.93 1.51 16.15
N GLU A 114 20.83 2.21 15.02
CA GLU A 114 20.39 3.62 14.99
C GLU A 114 18.89 3.78 15.26
N SER A 115 18.45 5.02 15.40
CA SER A 115 17.04 5.37 15.50
C SER A 115 16.72 6.55 14.59
N VAL A 116 15.51 6.55 14.05
CA VAL A 116 14.96 7.65 13.25
C VAL A 116 13.64 8.09 13.88
N SER A 117 13.34 9.38 13.76
CA SER A 117 12.11 9.97 14.29
C SER A 117 11.35 10.70 13.19
N PHE A 118 10.04 10.53 13.17
CA PHE A 118 9.11 11.23 12.31
C PHE A 118 8.10 11.99 13.15
N GLN A 119 7.66 13.14 12.63
CA GLN A 119 6.62 13.96 13.24
C GLN A 119 5.53 14.15 12.19
N ILE A 120 4.30 13.83 12.57
CA ILE A 120 3.11 14.06 11.74
C ILE A 120 2.09 14.85 12.52
N VAL A 121 1.28 15.64 11.82
CA VAL A 121 0.15 16.36 12.41
C VAL A 121 -1.13 15.79 11.81
N LEU A 122 -2.05 15.37 12.66
CA LEU A 122 -3.39 14.94 12.28
C LEU A 122 -4.41 16.04 12.59
N SER A 123 -5.35 16.25 11.69
CA SER A 123 -6.47 17.18 11.83
C SER A 123 -7.69 16.68 11.07
N ASP A 124 -8.87 16.92 11.61
CA ASP A 124 -10.16 16.73 10.93
C ASP A 124 -10.95 18.03 11.08
N ASP A 125 -11.40 18.62 9.99
CA ASP A 125 -12.03 19.96 10.01
C ASP A 125 -13.50 19.92 10.40
N ASP A 126 -14.15 18.77 10.21
CA ASP A 126 -15.60 18.64 10.21
C ASP A 126 -16.12 17.86 11.43
N ASN A 127 -15.36 16.87 11.91
CA ASN A 127 -15.86 15.91 12.90
C ASN A 127 -14.89 15.69 14.07
N ASP A 128 -15.47 15.34 15.21
CA ASP A 128 -14.73 14.74 16.32
C ASP A 128 -14.45 13.27 15.97
N VAL A 129 -13.17 12.90 15.87
CA VAL A 129 -12.71 11.58 15.43
C VAL A 129 -11.81 10.96 16.47
N GLN A 130 -12.13 9.72 16.86
CA GLN A 130 -11.20 8.91 17.64
C GLN A 130 -10.22 8.22 16.70
N ILE A 131 -8.92 8.39 16.96
CA ILE A 131 -7.83 7.79 16.18
C ILE A 131 -7.09 6.81 17.08
N SER A 132 -6.79 5.62 16.56
CA SER A 132 -6.02 4.58 17.24
C SER A 132 -5.09 3.89 16.24
N LEU A 133 -3.83 4.31 16.19
CA LEU A 133 -2.86 3.79 15.25
C LEU A 133 -2.38 2.39 15.63
N THR A 134 -2.47 1.48 14.67
CA THR A 134 -1.90 0.13 14.69
C THR A 134 -0.70 0.07 13.75
N LYS A 135 0.25 -0.82 14.03
CA LYS A 135 1.54 -0.88 13.34
C LYS A 135 1.76 -2.27 12.78
N SER A 136 2.14 -2.35 11.51
CA SER A 136 2.67 -3.58 10.95
C SER A 136 4.15 -3.75 11.31
N ASP A 137 4.66 -4.95 11.10
CA ASP A 137 6.10 -5.16 11.05
C ASP A 137 6.66 -4.51 9.78
N PHE A 138 7.94 -4.14 9.82
CA PHE A 138 8.70 -3.75 8.64
C PHE A 138 9.07 -5.01 7.86
N ILE A 139 8.75 -5.01 6.57
CA ILE A 139 9.09 -6.08 5.64
C ILE A 139 10.12 -5.54 4.66
N GLY A 140 11.22 -6.27 4.53
CA GLY A 140 12.24 -6.05 3.50
C GLY A 140 12.26 -7.19 2.48
N TYR A 141 13.20 -7.12 1.54
CA TYR A 141 13.41 -8.19 0.57
C TYR A 141 13.79 -9.51 1.25
N ASP A 142 13.52 -10.63 0.57
CA ASP A 142 13.83 -11.99 1.06
C ASP A 142 13.17 -12.33 2.41
N ASN A 143 11.95 -11.81 2.63
CA ASN A 143 11.16 -12.02 3.84
C ASN A 143 11.84 -11.57 5.15
N LYS A 144 12.86 -10.71 5.04
CA LYS A 144 13.53 -10.10 6.19
C LYS A 144 12.57 -9.16 6.90
N LYS A 145 12.63 -9.18 8.23
CA LYS A 145 11.60 -8.55 9.06
C LYS A 145 12.20 -7.79 10.23
N ILE A 146 11.75 -6.55 10.41
CA ILE A 146 11.96 -5.80 11.66
C ILE A 146 10.62 -5.70 12.37
N SER A 147 10.54 -6.27 13.58
CA SER A 147 9.27 -6.32 14.31
C SER A 147 8.75 -4.92 14.67
N SER A 148 7.44 -4.73 14.56
CA SER A 148 6.62 -3.58 14.94
C SER A 148 6.85 -3.10 16.38
N ARG A 149 7.36 -3.95 17.27
CA ARG A 149 7.83 -3.58 18.61
C ARG A 149 8.92 -2.52 18.60
N ASN A 150 9.66 -2.40 17.50
CA ASN A 150 10.70 -1.42 17.30
C ASN A 150 10.16 -0.05 16.86
N ILE A 151 8.86 0.05 16.61
CA ILE A 151 8.15 1.29 16.29
C ILE A 151 7.48 1.79 17.56
N LEU A 152 7.79 3.00 17.98
CA LEU A 152 7.16 3.69 19.11
C LEU A 152 6.33 4.84 18.57
N ILE A 153 5.07 4.96 19.01
CA ILE A 153 4.15 6.01 18.56
C ILE A 153 3.62 6.73 19.80
N LYS A 154 3.69 8.05 19.83
CA LYS A 154 3.22 8.88 20.94
C LYS A 154 2.51 10.14 20.42
N PRO A 155 1.23 10.36 20.78
CA PRO A 155 0.30 9.39 21.35
C PRO A 155 -0.05 8.27 20.35
N ASN A 156 -0.37 7.07 20.82
CA ASN A 156 -0.82 5.97 19.96
C ASN A 156 -2.34 5.99 19.70
N SER A 157 -3.10 6.66 20.57
CA SER A 157 -4.52 6.93 20.41
C SER A 157 -4.84 8.31 20.95
N VAL A 158 -5.71 9.02 20.23
CA VAL A 158 -6.15 10.37 20.58
C VAL A 158 -7.60 10.57 20.13
N LEU A 159 -8.35 11.34 20.90
CA LEU A 159 -9.62 11.91 20.46
C LEU A 159 -9.31 13.28 19.87
N LEU A 160 -9.48 13.40 18.55
CA LEU A 160 -9.26 14.62 17.79
C LEU A 160 -10.60 15.34 17.68
N LYS A 161 -10.70 16.58 18.16
CA LYS A 161 -11.92 17.37 17.96
C LYS A 161 -11.91 18.04 16.58
N ALA A 162 -13.08 18.43 16.09
CA ALA A 162 -13.18 19.20 14.86
C ALA A 162 -12.31 20.47 14.93
N LYS A 163 -11.51 20.69 13.88
CA LYS A 163 -10.53 21.78 13.71
C LYS A 163 -9.34 21.74 14.69
N GLU A 164 -9.22 20.68 15.48
CA GLU A 164 -8.07 20.46 16.34
C GLU A 164 -6.91 19.87 15.53
N LYS A 165 -5.68 20.19 15.95
CA LYS A 165 -4.45 19.61 15.41
C LYS A 165 -3.74 18.87 16.51
N VAL A 166 -3.41 17.61 16.26
CA VAL A 166 -2.64 16.78 17.18
C VAL A 166 -1.35 16.34 16.51
N GLU A 167 -0.24 16.55 17.19
CA GLU A 167 1.06 16.06 16.77
C GLU A 167 1.30 14.63 17.26
N ILE A 168 1.79 13.77 16.38
CA ILE A 168 2.19 12.40 16.69
C ILE A 168 3.67 12.22 16.36
N HIS A 169 4.41 11.77 17.37
CA HIS A 169 5.81 11.41 17.25
C HIS A 169 5.94 9.91 17.02
N ILE A 170 6.63 9.52 15.94
CA ILE A 170 6.92 8.13 15.60
C ILE A 170 8.43 7.96 15.69
N VAL A 171 8.90 7.02 16.51
CA VAL A 171 10.33 6.68 16.64
C VAL A 171 10.52 5.23 16.23
N VAL A 172 11.40 5.00 15.26
CA VAL A 172 11.78 3.65 14.83
C VAL A 172 13.21 3.36 15.27
N LYS A 173 13.40 2.27 16.02
CA LYS A 173 14.72 1.78 16.45
C LYS A 173 15.16 0.64 15.56
N ILE A 174 16.29 0.77 14.89
CA ILE A 174 16.81 -0.30 14.04
C ILE A 174 17.50 -1.34 14.92
N PRO A 175 17.10 -2.64 14.87
CA PRO A 175 17.81 -3.68 15.60
C PRO A 175 19.28 -3.77 15.17
N LYS A 176 20.18 -4.12 16.09
CA LYS A 176 21.62 -4.29 15.78
C LYS A 176 21.91 -5.42 14.80
N ASN A 177 20.97 -6.36 14.67
CA ASN A 177 21.04 -7.49 13.73
C ASN A 177 20.20 -7.24 12.46
N ALA A 178 19.74 -6.01 12.23
CA ALA A 178 19.10 -5.66 10.97
C ALA A 178 20.13 -5.77 9.84
N THR A 179 19.71 -6.34 8.73
CA THR A 179 20.55 -6.45 7.54
C THR A 179 20.31 -5.27 6.62
N SER A 180 21.28 -4.96 5.75
CA SER A 180 21.10 -3.94 4.72
C SER A 180 19.91 -4.24 3.81
N GLY A 181 19.24 -3.18 3.35
CA GLY A 181 18.13 -3.25 2.42
C GLY A 181 17.05 -2.19 2.67
N PHE A 182 16.02 -2.24 1.83
CA PHE A 182 14.84 -1.39 1.96
C PHE A 182 13.77 -2.10 2.78
N TYR A 183 13.19 -1.37 3.73
CA TYR A 183 12.16 -1.85 4.62
C TYR A 183 10.92 -0.96 4.54
N ARG A 184 9.74 -1.59 4.59
CA ARG A 184 8.45 -0.88 4.55
C ARG A 184 7.53 -1.36 5.67
N ALA A 185 6.90 -0.43 6.38
CA ALA A 185 5.86 -0.72 7.36
C ALA A 185 4.65 0.19 7.15
N ILE A 186 3.49 -0.29 7.58
CA ILE A 186 2.23 0.45 7.52
C ILE A 186 1.79 0.78 8.93
N LEU A 187 1.40 2.04 9.14
CA LEU A 187 0.54 2.42 10.25
C LEU A 187 -0.88 2.63 9.72
N SER A 188 -1.86 1.99 10.32
CA SER A 188 -3.27 2.16 9.96
C SER A 188 -4.09 2.51 11.19
N ASP A 189 -5.10 3.34 11.02
CA ASP A 189 -6.07 3.58 12.08
C ASP A 189 -7.00 2.37 12.22
N LYS A 190 -7.18 1.91 13.46
CA LYS A 190 -8.05 0.79 13.82
C LYS A 190 -9.51 1.10 13.54
N LEU A 191 -9.93 2.36 13.71
CA LEU A 191 -11.33 2.78 13.59
C LEU A 191 -11.67 3.19 12.16
N ASN A 192 -10.70 3.77 11.44
CA ASN A 192 -10.81 4.05 10.01
C ASN A 192 -9.64 3.44 9.21
N PRO A 193 -9.75 2.19 8.74
CA PRO A 193 -8.69 1.51 7.98
C PRO A 193 -8.31 2.18 6.65
N LYS A 194 -9.08 3.18 6.18
CA LYS A 194 -8.73 3.98 4.99
C LYS A 194 -7.59 4.97 5.28
N THR A 195 -7.38 5.33 6.55
CA THR A 195 -6.26 6.17 6.98
C THR A 195 -5.01 5.31 7.11
N VAL A 196 -4.09 5.47 6.16
CA VAL A 196 -2.89 4.66 6.04
C VAL A 196 -1.66 5.56 5.93
N ILE A 197 -0.62 5.21 6.68
CA ILE A 197 0.69 5.86 6.66
C ILE A 197 1.73 4.79 6.29
N LEU A 198 2.46 5.00 5.21
CA LEU A 198 3.56 4.14 4.81
C LEU A 198 4.89 4.71 5.33
N ILE A 199 5.66 3.91 6.06
CA ILE A 199 7.01 4.25 6.49
C ILE A 199 8.01 3.44 5.67
N THR A 200 8.95 4.12 5.03
CA THR A 200 10.05 3.53 4.26
C THR A 200 11.39 3.87 4.91
N LEU A 201 12.27 2.86 4.98
CA LEU A 201 13.62 2.99 5.54
C LEU A 201 14.61 2.30 4.62
N GLN A 202 15.80 2.88 4.49
CA GLN A 202 16.96 2.23 3.89
C GLN A 202 18.00 1.97 4.98
N ILE A 203 18.46 0.72 5.08
CA ILE A 203 19.49 0.30 6.03
C ILE A 203 20.74 -0.11 5.27
N ASP A 204 21.90 0.32 5.73
CA ASP A 204 23.22 -0.10 5.22
C ASP A 204 24.26 -0.21 6.35
N GLU A 205 25.35 -0.95 6.14
CA GLU A 205 26.38 -1.24 7.17
C GLU A 205 27.36 -0.08 7.45
#